data_AF-A0A963Q2Z2-F1
#
_entry.id   AF-A0A963Q2Z2-F1
#
_cell.length_a   1.000
_cell.length_b   1.000
_cell.length_c   1.000
_cell.angle_alpha   90.00
_cell.angle_beta   90.00
_cell.angle_gamma   90.00
#
_symmetry.space_group_name_H-M   'P 1'
#
loop_
_entity.id
_entity.type
_entity.pdbx_description
1 polymer ?
#
loop_
_entity_poly.entity_id
_entity_poly.type
_entity_poly.pdbx_seq_one_letter_code
_entity_poly.pdbx_strand_id
1 'polypeptide(L)'
;VYYRVEKKSITDMQAAIQEVGAVYVSAFTHDGWSRLPNQRRAPSGHDSLVEIPFDGRPSESGGHAFALVGFNNRGFIVQNSWGTSWGSGGFALLSYGDWLANCMDAWVVAMGVPGVVVGRVSVTGSAPVGAAGGGAHQNLWWSQDQAYRHSVVLGNDGRVKRYLTEDELSRTLLHQVAGLPDQWFRSQKANQPRRLVIFAHGGLNSEDAAIQRARAMGRHFVGNGCYPLFLVWKTGLFESLANIFSEAMRRQAPMAGGAGEWIAERTDLMVEKSIGRPMARPIWSEMKENAELAFGSGRGGDLLITALQRLAGTWGDDFELHLVGHSAGAIMLGHMLSALAARGMSGCVRTMHLFAPACSVQFANRHYTPHAALMQHLYLHILSDRVERNDTVATIYRKSLLYLVSNALEMDLRTPILGLENAFRPDYKGWDGTSSAGETLRAWQQAARSAGLRKAGRTTVLDQDTVLTALPDRHIGAAHGCFDNDIDTLRRTLVHIIGGALPNPVDDLRGF
;
A
#
# COMPACT_ATOMS: atom_id res chain seq x y z
N VAL A 1 37.66 -10.24 -4.06
CA VAL A 1 36.23 -10.50 -4.35
C VAL A 1 35.39 -9.47 -3.60
N TYR A 2 34.23 -9.10 -4.16
CA TYR A 2 33.30 -8.18 -3.51
C TYR A 2 31.97 -8.90 -3.28
N TYR A 3 31.35 -8.67 -2.13
CA TYR A 3 30.07 -9.26 -1.76
C TYR A 3 29.09 -8.18 -1.33
N ARG A 4 27.84 -8.34 -1.74
CA ARG A 4 26.75 -7.47 -1.28
C ARG A 4 26.27 -7.96 0.07
N VAL A 5 26.17 -7.08 1.04
CA VAL A 5 25.61 -7.38 2.36
C VAL A 5 24.12 -7.03 2.35
N GLU A 6 23.28 -7.80 3.04
CA GLU A 6 21.87 -7.48 3.19
C GLU A 6 21.70 -6.24 4.07
N LYS A 7 21.59 -5.07 3.42
CA LYS A 7 21.57 -3.76 4.06
C LYS A 7 20.43 -3.56 5.08
N LYS A 8 19.33 -4.33 5.00
CA LYS A 8 18.23 -4.24 5.97
C LYS A 8 18.42 -5.20 7.16
N SER A 9 19.37 -6.13 7.12
CA SER A 9 19.75 -6.95 8.26
C SER A 9 20.85 -6.27 9.07
N ILE A 10 20.49 -5.72 10.24
CA ILE A 10 21.47 -5.10 11.15
C ILE A 10 22.53 -6.12 11.57
N THR A 11 22.12 -7.35 11.85
CA THR A 11 23.02 -8.44 12.26
C THR A 11 24.03 -8.77 11.16
N ASP A 12 23.60 -8.84 9.89
CA ASP A 12 24.51 -9.15 8.77
C ASP A 12 25.53 -8.03 8.57
N MET A 13 25.08 -6.78 8.70
CA MET A 13 25.96 -5.61 8.65
C MET A 13 26.98 -5.62 9.79
N GLN A 14 26.56 -5.94 11.02
CA GLN A 14 27.44 -6.07 12.18
C GLN A 14 28.47 -7.20 11.99
N ALA A 15 28.01 -8.37 11.54
CA ALA A 15 28.88 -9.51 11.25
C ALA A 15 29.90 -9.17 10.15
N ALA A 16 29.46 -8.48 9.09
CA ALA A 16 30.32 -8.04 8.02
C ALA A 16 31.38 -7.02 8.48
N ILE A 17 31.00 -6.06 9.34
CA ILE A 17 31.95 -5.13 9.97
C ILE A 17 32.95 -5.89 10.85
N GLN A 18 32.49 -6.86 11.64
CA GLN A 18 33.36 -7.63 12.53
C GLN A 18 34.38 -8.49 11.77
N GLU A 19 33.95 -9.12 10.67
CA GLU A 19 34.79 -10.03 9.88
C GLU A 19 35.75 -9.27 8.94
N VAL A 20 35.26 -8.22 8.27
CA VAL A 20 36.02 -7.51 7.22
C VAL A 20 36.62 -6.19 7.70
N GLY A 21 36.15 -5.67 8.84
CA GLY A 21 36.60 -4.41 9.44
C GLY A 21 35.87 -3.16 8.93
N ALA A 22 35.27 -3.22 7.73
CA ALA A 22 34.45 -2.13 7.20
C ALA A 22 33.43 -2.62 6.17
N VAL A 23 32.29 -1.93 6.11
CA VAL A 23 31.29 -2.08 5.05
C VAL A 23 31.16 -0.75 4.32
N TYR A 24 31.37 -0.76 3.00
CA TYR A 24 31.18 0.39 2.14
C TYR A 24 29.71 0.53 1.80
N VAL A 25 29.13 1.67 2.13
CA VAL A 25 27.68 1.87 2.06
C VAL A 25 27.33 3.14 1.31
N SER A 26 26.07 3.22 0.88
CA SER A 26 25.44 4.47 0.48
C SER A 26 24.10 4.65 1.18
N ALA A 27 23.76 5.90 1.48
CA ALA A 27 22.48 6.29 2.04
C ALA A 27 22.09 7.68 1.56
N PHE A 28 20.79 8.00 1.60
CA PHE A 28 20.35 9.38 1.49
C PHE A 28 20.79 10.17 2.73
N THR A 29 21.43 11.31 2.52
CA THR A 29 21.74 12.24 3.61
C THR A 29 20.55 13.16 3.88
N HIS A 30 20.51 13.73 5.08
CA HIS A 30 19.47 14.67 5.52
C HIS A 30 20.12 15.77 6.38
N ASP A 31 19.35 16.81 6.72
CA ASP A 31 19.83 17.98 7.46
C ASP A 31 20.61 17.65 8.74
N GLY A 32 20.33 16.52 9.39
CA GLY A 32 21.04 16.04 10.57
C GLY A 32 22.55 15.91 10.35
N TRP A 33 22.96 15.52 9.15
CA TRP A 33 24.37 15.39 8.76
C TRP A 33 25.12 16.72 8.77
N SER A 34 24.40 17.84 8.60
CA SER A 34 24.96 19.20 8.64
C SER A 34 24.90 19.84 10.03
N ARG A 35 24.19 19.23 10.98
CA ARG A 35 23.97 19.76 12.35
C ARG A 35 24.93 19.17 13.38
N LEU A 36 25.85 18.31 12.97
CA LEU A 36 26.86 17.75 13.85
C LEU A 36 27.86 18.84 14.31
N PRO A 37 28.36 18.76 15.55
CA PRO A 37 29.36 19.70 16.04
C PRO A 37 30.67 19.53 15.28
N ASN A 38 31.45 20.60 15.17
CA ASN A 38 32.76 20.59 14.53
C ASN A 38 33.86 20.26 15.56
N GLN A 39 34.13 18.98 15.78
CA GLN A 39 35.15 18.53 16.72
C GLN A 39 36.29 17.84 15.97
N ARG A 40 37.45 18.49 15.87
CA ARG A 40 38.62 17.92 15.18
C ARG A 40 39.29 16.76 15.92
N ARG A 41 38.99 16.60 17.21
CA ARG A 41 39.59 15.56 18.05
C ARG A 41 38.90 14.23 17.78
N ALA A 42 39.69 13.18 17.58
CA ALA A 42 39.19 11.82 17.47
C ALA A 42 38.42 11.41 18.74
N PRO A 43 37.36 10.59 18.61
CA PRO A 43 36.59 10.10 19.75
C PRO A 43 37.48 9.22 20.64
N SER A 44 37.24 9.24 21.95
CA SER A 44 37.96 8.35 22.90
C SER A 44 37.43 6.92 22.89
N GLY A 45 36.30 6.68 22.22
CA GLY A 45 35.65 5.38 22.08
C GLY A 45 34.26 5.52 21.46
N HIS A 46 33.62 4.40 21.12
CA HIS A 46 32.35 4.39 20.39
C HIS A 46 31.21 5.09 21.15
N ASP A 47 31.22 5.06 22.47
CA ASP A 47 30.16 5.68 23.29
C ASP A 47 30.20 7.21 23.28
N SER A 48 31.37 7.79 22.99
CA SER A 48 31.58 9.24 22.94
C SER A 48 31.16 9.89 21.61
N LEU A 49 30.74 9.09 20.63
CA LEU A 49 30.33 9.60 19.32
C LEU A 49 28.98 10.33 19.40
N VAL A 50 28.92 11.45 18.69
CA VAL A 50 27.67 12.22 18.52
C VAL A 50 26.78 11.51 17.50
N GLU A 51 25.52 11.31 17.87
CA GLU A 51 24.51 10.74 16.99
C GLU A 51 24.05 11.78 15.96
N ILE A 52 23.93 11.34 14.71
CA ILE A 52 23.34 12.15 13.64
C ILE A 52 21.87 12.38 13.99
N PRO A 53 21.42 13.64 14.19
CA PRO A 53 20.04 13.90 14.55
C PRO A 53 19.08 13.47 13.43
N PHE A 54 18.34 12.41 13.68
CA PHE A 54 17.35 11.88 12.75
C PHE A 54 15.95 12.27 13.21
N ASP A 55 15.18 12.89 12.33
CA ASP A 55 13.80 13.31 12.60
C ASP A 55 12.79 12.16 12.45
N GLY A 56 13.26 10.98 12.02
CA GLY A 56 12.44 9.82 11.81
C GLY A 56 11.89 9.63 10.40
N ARG A 57 12.19 10.55 9.48
CA ARG A 57 11.60 10.60 8.14
C ARG A 57 12.67 10.25 7.10
N PRO A 58 12.41 9.32 6.17
CA PRO A 58 13.36 9.03 5.09
C PRO A 58 13.65 10.29 4.26
N SER A 59 14.90 10.43 3.84
CA SER A 59 15.34 11.42 2.86
C SER A 59 15.31 10.83 1.46
N GLU A 60 15.03 11.67 0.47
CA GLU A 60 15.00 11.31 -0.97
C GLU A 60 16.05 12.11 -1.77
N SER A 61 16.94 12.84 -1.09
CA SER A 61 17.93 13.71 -1.72
C SER A 61 19.31 13.55 -1.08
N GLY A 62 20.37 13.96 -1.78
CA GLY A 62 21.73 13.97 -1.23
C GLY A 62 22.30 12.57 -0.97
N GLY A 63 22.15 11.64 -1.92
CA GLY A 63 22.79 10.33 -1.84
C GLY A 63 24.30 10.46 -1.64
N HIS A 64 24.83 9.79 -0.62
CA HIS A 64 26.25 9.87 -0.25
C HIS A 64 26.80 8.48 0.05
N ALA A 65 28.07 8.27 -0.27
CA ALA A 65 28.78 7.03 0.00
C ALA A 65 29.84 7.24 1.10
N PHE A 66 29.88 6.30 2.04
CA PHE A 66 30.76 6.34 3.22
C PHE A 66 31.07 4.93 3.72
N ALA A 67 31.88 4.81 4.77
CA ALA A 67 32.21 3.53 5.37
C ALA A 67 31.56 3.40 6.75
N LEU A 68 31.02 2.21 7.04
CA LEU A 68 30.68 1.79 8.39
C LEU A 68 31.83 0.95 8.92
N VAL A 69 32.43 1.40 10.03
CA VAL A 69 33.69 0.83 10.57
C VAL A 69 33.55 0.26 11.98
N GLY A 70 32.34 0.30 12.51
CA GLY A 70 32.03 -0.16 13.86
C GLY A 70 30.55 -0.05 14.16
N PHE A 71 30.15 -0.53 15.33
CA PHE A 71 28.79 -0.42 15.83
C PHE A 71 28.77 -0.43 17.36
N ASN A 72 27.66 -0.01 17.94
CA ASN A 72 27.35 -0.15 19.36
C ASN A 72 25.85 -0.48 19.54
N ASN A 73 25.33 -0.41 20.77
CA ASN A 73 23.92 -0.68 21.05
C ASN A 73 22.93 0.36 20.45
N ARG A 74 23.41 1.50 19.96
CA ARG A 74 22.59 2.59 19.38
C ARG A 74 22.59 2.62 17.86
N GLY A 75 23.71 2.26 17.23
CA GLY A 75 23.84 2.38 15.78
C GLY A 75 25.21 2.00 15.22
N PHE A 76 25.41 2.33 13.94
CA PHE A 76 26.67 2.14 13.22
C PHE A 76 27.57 3.36 13.35
N ILE A 77 28.88 3.12 13.31
CA ILE A 77 29.89 4.17 13.33
C ILE A 77 30.25 4.52 11.90
N VAL A 78 29.92 5.74 11.53
CA VAL A 78 30.22 6.31 10.22
C VAL A 78 31.63 6.87 10.23
N GLN A 79 32.44 6.47 9.26
CA GLN A 79 33.62 7.21 8.84
C GLN A 79 33.28 7.97 7.55
N ASN A 80 33.32 9.29 7.62
CA ASN A 80 32.96 10.15 6.49
C ASN A 80 34.19 10.78 5.81
N SER A 81 34.01 11.27 4.59
CA SER A 81 35.04 11.91 3.75
C SER A 81 35.03 13.44 3.80
N TRP A 82 34.19 14.06 4.64
CA TRP A 82 34.04 15.53 4.76
C TRP A 82 35.07 16.21 5.68
N GLY A 83 36.22 15.55 5.87
CA GLY A 83 37.33 16.04 6.68
C GLY A 83 37.18 15.82 8.18
N THR A 84 38.27 16.05 8.91
CA THR A 84 38.37 15.77 10.36
C THR A 84 37.54 16.70 11.22
N SER A 85 37.03 17.79 10.66
CA SER A 85 36.12 18.73 11.31
C SER A 85 34.67 18.27 11.36
N TRP A 86 34.28 17.23 10.60
CA TRP A 86 32.91 16.76 10.59
C TRP A 86 32.66 15.77 11.73
N GLY A 87 31.62 16.00 12.53
CA GLY A 87 31.35 15.18 13.72
C GLY A 87 32.51 15.22 14.72
N SER A 88 32.91 14.03 15.18
CA SER A 88 34.06 13.83 16.07
C SER A 88 35.23 13.23 15.27
N GLY A 89 36.11 14.07 14.75
CA GLY A 89 37.32 13.65 14.03
C GLY A 89 37.05 13.04 12.65
N GLY A 90 35.90 13.33 12.02
CA GLY A 90 35.44 12.68 10.79
C GLY A 90 34.48 11.50 11.03
N PHE A 91 34.11 11.24 12.28
CA PHE A 91 33.23 10.14 12.67
C PHE A 91 31.93 10.62 13.32
N ALA A 92 30.87 9.83 13.17
CA ALA A 92 29.60 10.03 13.84
C ALA A 92 28.89 8.70 14.09
N LEU A 93 27.85 8.72 14.92
CA LEU A 93 26.98 7.58 15.13
C LEU A 93 25.71 7.73 14.28
N LEU A 94 25.46 6.77 13.38
CA LEU A 94 24.24 6.65 12.60
C LEU A 94 23.31 5.64 13.28
N SER A 95 22.16 6.10 13.78
CA SER A 95 21.24 5.20 14.48
C SER A 95 20.72 4.09 13.56
N TYR A 96 20.32 2.95 14.13
CA TYR A 96 19.74 1.86 13.33
C TYR A 96 18.45 2.28 12.62
N GLY A 97 17.64 3.14 13.25
CA GLY A 97 16.43 3.68 12.66
C GLY A 97 16.72 4.56 11.43
N ASP A 98 17.73 5.41 11.51
CA ASP A 98 18.20 6.25 10.41
C ASP A 98 18.74 5.40 9.25
N TRP A 99 19.63 4.45 9.54
CA TRP A 99 20.14 3.51 8.52
C TRP A 99 19.01 2.75 7.82
N LEU A 100 18.06 2.19 8.58
CA LEU A 100 16.95 1.43 8.00
C LEU A 100 15.98 2.31 7.19
N ALA A 101 15.89 3.61 7.49
CA ALA A 101 15.10 4.55 6.71
C ALA A 101 15.82 4.97 5.42
N ASN A 102 17.13 5.18 5.46
CA ASN A 102 17.87 5.89 4.42
C ASN A 102 18.86 5.04 3.60
N CYS A 103 19.10 3.78 3.96
CA CYS A 103 20.11 2.96 3.27
C CYS A 103 19.76 2.63 1.81
N MET A 104 20.77 2.75 0.94
CA MET A 104 20.66 2.48 -0.50
C MET A 104 21.42 1.20 -0.88
N ASP A 105 22.68 1.06 -0.45
CA ASP A 105 23.51 -0.11 -0.76
C ASP A 105 24.59 -0.41 0.28
N ALA A 106 25.07 -1.66 0.33
CA ALA A 106 26.10 -2.12 1.26
C ALA A 106 26.99 -3.23 0.66
N TRP A 107 28.31 -3.04 0.75
CA TRP A 107 29.31 -3.91 0.14
C TRP A 107 30.52 -4.14 1.03
N VAL A 108 31.06 -5.34 0.98
CA VAL A 108 32.39 -5.67 1.53
C VAL A 108 33.33 -6.10 0.43
N VAL A 109 34.63 -5.87 0.64
CA VAL A 109 35.70 -6.34 -0.23
C VAL A 109 36.62 -7.23 0.59
N ALA A 110 36.80 -8.48 0.15
CA ALA A 110 37.65 -9.46 0.80
C ALA A 110 38.63 -10.08 -0.21
N MET A 111 39.73 -10.64 0.29
CA MET A 111 40.65 -11.43 -0.54
C MET A 111 39.98 -12.75 -0.92
N GLY A 112 39.93 -13.07 -2.21
CA GLY A 112 39.31 -14.30 -2.72
C GLY A 112 40.36 -15.36 -3.04
N VAL A 113 39.99 -16.64 -2.92
CA VAL A 113 40.83 -17.75 -3.39
C VAL A 113 40.87 -17.74 -4.93
N PRO A 114 42.04 -17.90 -5.58
CA PRO A 114 42.12 -17.97 -7.04
C PRO A 114 41.31 -19.15 -7.60
N GLY A 115 40.49 -18.94 -8.63
CA GLY A 115 39.89 -20.01 -9.43
C GLY A 115 38.41 -20.36 -9.15
N VAL A 116 37.70 -19.66 -8.27
CA VAL A 116 36.27 -19.92 -8.00
C VAL A 116 35.37 -18.88 -8.68
N VAL A 117 34.65 -19.28 -9.73
CA VAL A 117 33.54 -18.51 -10.31
C VAL A 117 32.31 -18.72 -9.42
N VAL A 118 31.77 -17.64 -8.87
CA VAL A 118 30.72 -17.64 -7.85
C VAL A 118 29.36 -18.02 -8.46
N GLY A 119 28.90 -19.25 -8.19
CA GLY A 119 27.50 -19.64 -8.26
C GLY A 119 26.75 -19.16 -7.02
N ARG A 120 25.68 -18.38 -7.20
CA ARG A 120 24.81 -17.88 -6.14
C ARG A 120 24.09 -19.05 -5.46
N VAL A 121 24.36 -19.25 -4.17
CA VAL A 121 23.53 -20.07 -3.27
C VAL A 121 22.77 -19.12 -2.37
N SER A 122 21.44 -19.14 -2.48
CA SER A 122 20.53 -18.51 -1.52
C SER A 122 20.51 -19.34 -0.25
N VAL A 123 20.77 -18.73 0.91
CA VAL A 123 20.58 -19.36 2.22
C VAL A 123 19.63 -18.52 3.05
N THR A 124 18.53 -19.17 3.41
CA THR A 124 17.54 -18.83 4.43
C THR A 124 18.17 -18.73 5.82
N GLY A 125 17.88 -17.66 6.57
CA GLY A 125 18.33 -17.54 7.97
C GLY A 125 17.49 -16.55 8.77
N SER A 126 16.80 -17.08 9.79
CA SER A 126 15.99 -16.43 10.80
C SER A 126 16.83 -15.63 11.82
N ALA A 127 16.28 -14.52 12.34
CA ALA A 127 16.86 -13.74 13.44
C ALA A 127 15.92 -13.75 14.67
N PRO A 128 16.46 -13.69 15.91
CA PRO A 128 15.69 -13.89 17.13
C PRO A 128 14.94 -12.63 17.59
N VAL A 129 13.85 -12.87 18.33
CA VAL A 129 12.97 -11.87 18.93
C VAL A 129 13.58 -11.33 20.23
N GLY A 130 13.86 -10.03 20.26
CA GLY A 130 14.21 -9.28 21.47
C GLY A 130 13.20 -8.16 21.73
N ALA A 131 12.60 -8.19 22.92
CA ALA A 131 11.54 -7.29 23.37
C ALA A 131 11.96 -5.81 23.41
N ALA A 132 11.03 -4.93 23.04
CA ALA A 132 10.90 -3.60 23.65
C ALA A 132 9.46 -3.10 23.47
N GLY A 133 8.67 -3.19 24.54
CA GLY A 133 7.56 -2.27 24.74
C GLY A 133 8.13 -0.87 24.92
N GLY A 134 7.70 0.06 24.08
CA GLY A 134 8.11 1.46 24.13
C GLY A 134 7.16 2.24 23.23
N GLY A 135 6.54 3.29 23.78
CA GLY A 135 5.43 4.01 23.17
C GLY A 135 5.63 4.33 21.69
N ALA A 136 4.60 4.11 20.89
CA ALA A 136 4.58 4.49 19.49
C ALA A 136 4.93 5.97 19.38
N HIS A 137 6.13 6.28 18.90
CA HIS A 137 6.46 7.63 18.45
C HIS A 137 5.54 7.95 17.28
N GLN A 138 4.47 8.71 17.54
CA GLN A 138 3.40 9.00 16.56
C GLN A 138 3.92 9.74 15.31
N ASN A 139 5.11 10.32 15.40
CA ASN A 139 5.75 11.08 14.31
C ASN A 139 6.60 10.23 13.37
N LEU A 140 6.88 8.96 13.68
CA LEU A 140 7.69 8.06 12.85
C LEU A 140 6.81 7.24 11.91
N TRP A 141 7.32 6.85 10.73
CA TRP A 141 6.70 5.77 9.96
C TRP A 141 6.86 4.46 10.74
N TRP A 142 5.90 3.54 10.57
CA TRP A 142 6.01 2.24 11.24
C TRP A 142 7.20 1.44 10.73
N SER A 143 7.73 0.58 11.60
CA SER A 143 8.65 -0.46 11.16
C SER A 143 7.94 -1.46 10.25
N GLN A 144 8.70 -2.20 9.45
CA GLN A 144 8.14 -3.24 8.59
C GLN A 144 7.45 -4.34 9.41
N ASP A 145 8.02 -4.73 10.56
CA ASP A 145 7.41 -5.70 11.48
C ASP A 145 6.05 -5.20 12.00
N GLN A 146 5.96 -3.93 12.42
CA GLN A 146 4.71 -3.36 12.86
C GLN A 146 3.67 -3.33 11.73
N ALA A 147 4.06 -2.95 10.51
CA ALA A 147 3.15 -3.01 9.36
C ALA A 147 2.65 -4.43 9.06
N TYR A 148 3.51 -5.45 9.17
CA TYR A 148 3.08 -6.85 9.01
C TYR A 148 2.15 -7.33 10.13
N ARG A 149 2.34 -6.90 11.39
CA ARG A 149 1.39 -7.21 12.48
C ARG A 149 -0.01 -6.66 12.22
N HIS A 150 -0.09 -5.56 11.46
CA HIS A 150 -1.32 -4.94 11.02
C HIS A 150 -1.76 -5.40 9.62
N SER A 151 -1.16 -6.44 9.05
CA SER A 151 -1.47 -6.90 7.69
C SER A 151 -1.88 -8.37 7.65
N VAL A 152 -2.90 -8.68 6.84
CA VAL A 152 -3.29 -10.06 6.51
C VAL A 152 -2.95 -10.31 5.05
N VAL A 153 -2.02 -11.24 4.79
CA VAL A 153 -1.59 -11.59 3.43
C VAL A 153 -2.34 -12.83 2.93
N LEU A 154 -3.28 -12.63 1.99
CA LEU A 154 -4.01 -13.68 1.30
C LEU A 154 -3.25 -14.12 0.04
N GLY A 155 -3.10 -15.43 -0.11
CA GLY A 155 -2.50 -16.08 -1.27
C GLY A 155 -3.43 -16.17 -2.47
N ASN A 156 -2.83 -16.56 -3.59
CA ASN A 156 -3.48 -16.57 -4.90
C ASN A 156 -4.62 -17.61 -5.04
N ASP A 157 -4.71 -18.56 -4.11
CA ASP A 157 -5.76 -19.59 -4.03
C ASP A 157 -6.81 -19.27 -2.93
N GLY A 158 -6.82 -18.03 -2.43
CA GLY A 158 -7.65 -17.63 -1.31
C GLY A 158 -7.25 -18.30 0.02
N ARG A 159 -6.13 -19.03 0.07
CA ARG A 159 -5.52 -19.52 1.32
C ARG A 159 -4.47 -18.50 1.79
N VAL A 160 -4.21 -18.46 3.08
CA VAL A 160 -3.19 -17.57 3.65
C VAL A 160 -1.81 -18.04 3.15
N LYS A 161 -1.08 -17.22 2.38
CA LYS A 161 0.16 -17.66 1.71
C LYS A 161 1.42 -17.52 2.56
N ARG A 162 1.40 -16.72 3.62
CA ARG A 162 2.63 -16.44 4.38
C ARG A 162 2.34 -16.23 5.86
N TYR A 163 2.95 -17.09 6.66
CA TYR A 163 3.27 -16.81 8.05
C TYR A 163 4.66 -16.15 8.11
N LEU A 164 4.82 -15.18 9.00
CA LEU A 164 6.14 -14.79 9.49
C LEU A 164 6.70 -15.98 10.30
N THR A 165 7.42 -16.87 9.62
CA THR A 165 8.26 -17.98 10.15
C THR A 165 7.62 -18.99 11.11
N GLU A 166 8.00 -20.26 10.94
CA GLU A 166 7.43 -21.47 11.52
C GLU A 166 7.71 -21.71 13.03
N ASP A 167 8.07 -20.68 13.81
CA ASP A 167 8.62 -20.87 15.16
C ASP A 167 7.89 -20.11 16.28
N GLU A 168 6.56 -19.96 16.19
CA GLU A 168 5.73 -19.64 17.35
C GLU A 168 4.31 -20.23 17.20
N LEU A 169 3.97 -21.20 18.05
CA LEU A 169 2.66 -21.86 18.18
C LEU A 169 1.46 -20.92 18.50
N SER A 170 1.64 -19.59 18.43
CA SER A 170 0.68 -18.58 18.92
C SER A 170 0.24 -17.50 17.91
N ARG A 171 0.64 -17.53 16.63
CA ARG A 171 0.26 -16.50 15.63
C ARG A 171 -0.67 -17.00 14.52
N THR A 172 -1.91 -17.29 14.89
CA THR A 172 -2.99 -17.62 13.93
C THR A 172 -3.57 -16.35 13.28
N LEU A 173 -4.27 -16.46 12.13
CA LEU A 173 -5.07 -15.35 11.58
C LEU A 173 -6.01 -14.75 12.63
N LEU A 174 -6.55 -15.61 13.49
CA LEU A 174 -7.35 -15.20 14.64
C LEU A 174 -6.58 -14.28 15.60
N HIS A 175 -5.32 -14.58 15.91
CA HIS A 175 -4.51 -13.71 16.74
C HIS A 175 -4.28 -12.34 16.09
N GLN A 176 -4.01 -12.29 14.78
CA GLN A 176 -3.80 -11.02 14.07
C GLN A 176 -5.08 -10.17 13.96
N VAL A 177 -6.21 -10.81 13.65
CA VAL A 177 -7.48 -10.13 13.35
C VAL A 177 -8.29 -9.84 14.62
N ALA A 178 -8.16 -10.66 15.66
CA ALA A 178 -8.92 -10.48 16.90
C ALA A 178 -8.01 -10.23 18.10
N GLY A 179 -6.92 -11.00 18.26
CA GLY A 179 -6.03 -10.88 19.43
C GLY A 179 -5.31 -9.54 19.54
N LEU A 180 -4.62 -9.10 18.48
CA LEU A 180 -3.89 -7.83 18.47
C LEU A 180 -4.82 -6.61 18.58
N PRO A 181 -5.96 -6.53 17.85
CA PRO A 181 -6.92 -5.45 18.05
C PRO A 181 -7.54 -5.46 19.44
N ASP A 182 -7.88 -6.63 20.00
CA ASP A 182 -8.41 -6.73 21.37
C ASP A 182 -7.41 -6.18 22.40
N GLN A 183 -6.15 -6.59 22.31
CA GLN A 183 -5.09 -6.08 23.17
C GLN A 183 -4.95 -4.55 23.04
N TRP A 184 -4.99 -4.03 21.82
CA TRP A 184 -4.92 -2.60 21.57
C TRP A 184 -6.16 -1.87 22.13
N PHE A 185 -7.37 -2.37 21.91
CA PHE A 185 -8.61 -1.79 22.44
C PHE A 185 -8.62 -1.74 23.97
N ARG A 186 -8.08 -2.75 24.66
CA ARG A 186 -7.94 -2.74 26.13
C ARG A 186 -6.96 -1.69 26.64
N SER A 187 -5.97 -1.30 25.83
CA SER A 187 -5.04 -0.22 26.16
C SER A 187 -5.61 1.19 25.92
N GLN A 188 -6.71 1.30 25.17
CA GLN A 188 -7.37 2.58 24.91
C GLN A 188 -8.26 3.01 26.08
N LYS A 189 -8.57 4.32 26.14
CA LYS A 189 -9.47 4.89 27.14
C LYS A 189 -10.81 4.15 27.16
N ALA A 190 -11.39 4.01 28.36
CA ALA A 190 -12.73 3.47 28.54
C ALA A 190 -13.79 4.36 27.87
N ASN A 191 -14.94 3.78 27.52
CA ASN A 191 -16.10 4.47 26.93
C ASN A 191 -15.81 5.17 25.59
N GLN A 192 -14.91 4.61 24.78
CA GLN A 192 -14.70 5.03 23.39
C GLN A 192 -15.00 3.86 22.44
N PRO A 193 -15.62 4.13 21.27
CA PRO A 193 -15.87 3.09 20.30
C PRO A 193 -14.59 2.36 19.88
N ARG A 194 -14.68 1.05 19.70
CA ARG A 194 -13.60 0.16 19.30
C ARG A 194 -13.60 -0.01 17.79
N ARG A 195 -12.94 0.94 17.13
CA ARG A 195 -12.91 1.06 15.67
C ARG A 195 -11.83 0.18 15.07
N LEU A 196 -12.25 -0.79 14.26
CA LEU A 196 -11.39 -1.54 13.37
C LEU A 196 -11.62 -1.05 11.93
N VAL A 197 -10.54 -0.69 11.24
CA VAL A 197 -10.58 -0.27 9.84
C VAL A 197 -9.90 -1.34 9.00
N ILE A 198 -10.66 -2.00 8.13
CA ILE A 198 -10.08 -2.90 7.12
C ILE A 198 -9.76 -2.08 5.89
N PHE A 199 -8.48 -2.02 5.53
CA PHE A 199 -8.00 -1.36 4.34
C PHE A 199 -7.61 -2.40 3.28
N ALA A 200 -8.48 -2.63 2.30
CA ALA A 200 -8.20 -3.49 1.16
C ALA A 200 -7.60 -2.65 0.03
N HIS A 201 -6.29 -2.75 -0.15
CA HIS A 201 -5.60 -2.05 -1.23
C HIS A 201 -6.00 -2.61 -2.61
N GLY A 202 -5.66 -1.88 -3.68
CA GLY A 202 -5.77 -2.41 -5.04
C GLY A 202 -4.89 -3.65 -5.19
N GLY A 203 -5.48 -4.78 -5.60
CA GLY A 203 -4.80 -6.08 -5.83
C GLY A 203 -3.84 -6.09 -7.02
N LEU A 204 -3.19 -4.96 -7.25
CA LEU A 204 -2.34 -4.61 -8.38
C LEU A 204 -0.90 -4.35 -7.94
N ASN A 205 -0.70 -4.03 -6.67
CA ASN A 205 0.62 -3.71 -6.13
C ASN A 205 1.39 -4.96 -5.69
N SER A 206 2.72 -4.86 -5.57
CA SER A 206 3.52 -5.88 -4.89
C SER A 206 3.23 -5.91 -3.38
N GLU A 207 3.54 -7.04 -2.73
CA GLU A 207 3.45 -7.16 -1.25
C GLU A 207 4.26 -6.05 -0.58
N ASP A 208 5.50 -5.85 -1.04
CA ASP A 208 6.41 -4.84 -0.49
C ASP A 208 5.82 -3.44 -0.61
N ALA A 209 5.27 -3.07 -1.76
CA ALA A 209 4.64 -1.76 -1.93
C ALA A 209 3.41 -1.59 -1.03
N ALA A 210 2.62 -2.65 -0.82
CA ALA A 210 1.49 -2.62 0.10
C ALA A 210 1.95 -2.40 1.55
N ILE A 211 3.02 -3.09 1.96
CA ILE A 211 3.61 -2.91 3.28
C ILE A 211 4.23 -1.51 3.44
N GLN A 212 4.89 -0.96 2.42
CA GLN A 212 5.40 0.42 2.47
C GLN A 212 4.28 1.44 2.69
N ARG A 213 3.14 1.30 1.98
CA ARG A 213 1.96 2.14 2.23
C ARG A 213 1.41 1.96 3.63
N ALA A 214 1.30 0.72 4.11
CA ALA A 214 0.86 0.44 5.48
C ALA A 214 1.78 1.11 6.52
N ARG A 215 3.10 1.20 6.26
CA ARG A 215 4.05 1.89 7.15
C ARG A 215 3.81 3.39 7.25
N ALA A 216 3.50 4.03 6.13
CA ALA A 216 3.19 5.46 6.08
C ALA A 216 1.79 5.77 6.66
N MET A 217 0.78 4.96 6.30
CA MET A 217 -0.62 5.20 6.67
C MET A 217 -0.97 4.79 8.09
N GLY A 218 -0.37 3.71 8.61
CA GLY A 218 -0.80 3.07 9.84
C GLY A 218 -0.84 3.99 11.06
N ARG A 219 0.16 4.87 11.18
CA ARG A 219 0.25 5.85 12.28
C ARG A 219 -0.94 6.82 12.30
N HIS A 220 -1.47 7.17 11.13
CA HIS A 220 -2.59 8.11 11.00
C HIS A 220 -3.89 7.49 11.49
N PHE A 221 -4.09 6.19 11.26
CA PHE A 221 -5.24 5.47 11.84
C PHE A 221 -5.12 5.36 13.36
N VAL A 222 -3.99 4.85 13.86
CA VAL A 222 -3.79 4.64 15.31
C VAL A 222 -3.81 5.96 16.07
N GLY A 223 -3.19 7.02 15.52
CA GLY A 223 -3.21 8.36 16.10
C GLY A 223 -4.61 8.95 16.19
N ASN A 224 -5.56 8.50 15.36
CA ASN A 224 -6.95 8.95 15.38
C ASN A 224 -7.91 7.91 16.00
N GLY A 225 -7.39 6.99 16.83
CA GLY A 225 -8.22 6.03 17.57
C GLY A 225 -8.86 4.94 16.71
N CYS A 226 -8.25 4.64 15.56
CA CYS A 226 -8.69 3.59 14.65
C CYS A 226 -7.60 2.52 14.55
N TYR A 227 -7.92 1.24 14.78
CA TYR A 227 -6.98 0.15 14.53
C TYR A 227 -7.01 -0.21 13.04
N PRO A 228 -5.92 -0.03 12.26
CA PRO A 228 -5.92 -0.43 10.87
C PRO A 228 -5.56 -1.91 10.73
N LEU A 229 -6.26 -2.61 9.84
CA LEU A 229 -5.95 -3.95 9.36
C LEU A 229 -5.86 -3.90 7.84
N PHE A 230 -4.64 -3.95 7.31
CA PHE A 230 -4.37 -3.92 5.88
C PHE A 230 -4.57 -5.31 5.29
N LEU A 231 -5.51 -5.43 4.36
CA LEU A 231 -5.73 -6.67 3.64
C LEU A 231 -4.87 -6.67 2.39
N VAL A 232 -3.83 -7.52 2.41
CA VAL A 232 -2.93 -7.73 1.28
C VAL A 232 -3.36 -8.94 0.49
N TRP A 233 -3.90 -8.71 -0.70
CA TRP A 233 -4.49 -9.76 -1.51
C TRP A 233 -4.10 -9.56 -2.98
N LYS A 234 -3.80 -10.67 -3.67
CA LYS A 234 -3.33 -10.71 -5.07
C LYS A 234 -2.23 -9.68 -5.35
N THR A 235 -0.97 -10.08 -5.15
CA THR A 235 0.19 -9.21 -5.39
C THR A 235 0.70 -9.37 -6.83
N GLY A 236 1.14 -8.28 -7.47
CA GLY A 236 1.87 -8.32 -8.74
C GLY A 236 1.00 -8.41 -10.02
N LEU A 237 -0.32 -8.21 -9.92
CA LEU A 237 -1.19 -8.19 -11.10
C LEU A 237 -0.89 -7.00 -12.03
N PHE A 238 -0.53 -5.82 -11.50
CA PHE A 238 -0.13 -4.69 -12.33
C PHE A 238 1.17 -4.98 -13.07
N GLU A 239 2.16 -5.55 -12.40
CA GLU A 239 3.41 -5.97 -13.02
C GLU A 239 3.15 -6.99 -14.13
N SER A 240 2.25 -7.96 -13.90
CA SER A 240 1.84 -8.94 -14.90
C SER A 240 1.19 -8.28 -16.12
N LEU A 241 0.26 -7.34 -15.89
CA LEU A 241 -0.42 -6.59 -16.95
C LEU A 241 0.57 -5.69 -17.71
N ALA A 242 1.37 -4.89 -17.00
CA ALA A 242 2.39 -4.01 -17.55
C ALA A 242 3.42 -4.80 -18.38
N ASN A 243 3.86 -5.96 -17.89
CA ASN A 243 4.75 -6.86 -18.62
C ASN A 243 4.12 -7.34 -19.93
N ILE A 244 2.86 -7.80 -19.91
CA ILE A 244 2.13 -8.21 -21.11
C ILE A 244 2.05 -7.07 -22.13
N PHE A 245 1.72 -5.85 -21.70
CA PHE A 245 1.67 -4.70 -22.59
C PHE A 245 3.05 -4.32 -23.13
N SER A 246 4.10 -4.35 -22.29
CA SER A 246 5.47 -4.02 -22.68
C SER A 246 6.05 -5.03 -23.68
N GLU A 247 5.76 -6.33 -23.50
CA GLU A 247 6.21 -7.39 -24.40
C GLU A 247 5.49 -7.31 -25.74
N ALA A 248 4.19 -7.00 -25.73
CA ALA A 248 3.45 -6.78 -26.96
C ALA A 248 3.98 -5.60 -27.77
N MET A 249 4.34 -4.48 -27.12
CA MET A 249 4.96 -3.34 -27.79
C MET A 249 6.36 -3.67 -28.34
N ARG A 250 7.16 -4.44 -27.60
CA ARG A 250 8.47 -4.94 -28.10
C ARG A 250 8.31 -5.80 -29.36
N ARG A 251 7.23 -6.57 -29.46
CA ARG A 251 6.88 -7.33 -30.67
C ARG A 251 6.36 -6.44 -31.81
N GLN A 252 6.08 -5.15 -31.57
CA GLN A 252 5.35 -4.26 -32.47
C GLN A 252 6.14 -3.06 -33.04
N ALA A 253 7.47 -2.96 -32.91
CA ALA A 253 8.21 -1.88 -33.60
C ALA A 253 9.50 -2.32 -34.31
N PRO A 254 9.84 -1.80 -35.52
CA PRO A 254 9.11 -0.79 -36.30
C PRO A 254 8.64 -1.31 -37.69
N MET A 255 7.38 -1.06 -38.04
CA MET A 255 7.02 -0.83 -39.46
C MET A 255 7.27 0.65 -39.73
N ALA A 256 8.21 0.92 -40.65
CA ALA A 256 8.56 2.26 -41.10
C ALA A 256 7.39 2.91 -41.86
N GLY A 257 7.08 4.18 -41.54
CA GLY A 257 6.32 5.05 -42.43
C GLY A 257 5.33 6.02 -41.76
N GLY A 258 5.77 7.27 -41.54
CA GLY A 258 5.04 8.51 -41.91
C GLY A 258 3.77 8.96 -41.15
N ALA A 259 3.79 10.25 -40.79
CA ALA A 259 2.70 11.17 -40.45
C ALA A 259 2.12 11.14 -39.01
N GLY A 260 2.61 12.10 -38.21
CA GLY A 260 2.45 12.25 -36.76
C GLY A 260 1.10 12.71 -36.21
N GLU A 261 -0.03 12.50 -36.90
CA GLU A 261 -1.36 12.78 -36.32
C GLU A 261 -2.39 11.66 -36.58
N TRP A 262 -1.97 10.51 -37.15
CA TRP A 262 -2.89 9.46 -37.63
C TRP A 262 -2.90 8.15 -36.80
N ILE A 263 -2.44 8.17 -35.53
CA ILE A 263 -2.15 6.93 -34.75
C ILE A 263 -2.68 6.95 -33.29
N ALA A 264 -3.52 7.91 -32.87
CA ALA A 264 -3.96 7.94 -31.46
C ALA A 264 -5.06 6.90 -31.14
N GLU A 265 -6.22 6.95 -31.81
CA GLU A 265 -7.37 6.12 -31.44
C GLU A 265 -7.28 4.66 -31.90
N ARG A 266 -6.55 4.39 -33.00
CA ARG A 266 -6.40 3.00 -33.51
C ARG A 266 -5.44 2.16 -32.67
N THR A 267 -4.48 2.77 -31.98
CA THR A 267 -3.53 2.04 -31.13
C THR A 267 -4.23 1.53 -29.88
N ASP A 268 -5.08 2.34 -29.23
CA ASP A 268 -5.88 1.90 -28.09
C ASP A 268 -6.83 0.77 -28.50
N LEU A 269 -7.52 0.90 -29.63
CA LEU A 269 -8.47 -0.12 -30.11
C LEU A 269 -7.78 -1.44 -30.50
N MET A 270 -6.55 -1.37 -31.03
CA MET A 270 -5.70 -2.54 -31.27
C MET A 270 -5.17 -3.13 -29.96
N VAL A 271 -4.76 -2.31 -28.99
CA VAL A 271 -4.32 -2.79 -27.67
C VAL A 271 -5.48 -3.48 -26.93
N GLU A 272 -6.66 -2.86 -26.92
CA GLU A 272 -7.89 -3.39 -26.30
C GLU A 272 -8.30 -4.73 -26.95
N LYS A 273 -8.31 -4.82 -28.29
CA LYS A 273 -8.75 -6.03 -29.01
C LYS A 273 -7.68 -7.12 -29.16
N SER A 274 -6.41 -6.77 -29.32
CA SER A 274 -5.32 -7.72 -29.61
C SER A 274 -4.55 -8.18 -28.38
N ILE A 275 -4.54 -7.40 -27.28
CA ILE A 275 -3.75 -7.70 -26.07
C ILE A 275 -4.66 -7.81 -24.84
N GLY A 276 -5.52 -6.80 -24.64
CA GLY A 276 -6.40 -6.70 -23.48
C GLY A 276 -7.33 -7.92 -23.33
N ARG A 277 -8.05 -8.30 -24.39
CA ARG A 277 -8.99 -9.43 -24.33
C ARG A 277 -8.37 -10.84 -24.33
N PRO A 278 -7.38 -11.19 -25.16
CA PRO A 278 -6.86 -12.55 -25.16
C PRO A 278 -5.88 -12.84 -24.02
N MET A 279 -5.08 -11.85 -23.57
CA MET A 279 -4.00 -12.08 -22.61
C MET A 279 -4.30 -11.52 -21.21
N ALA A 280 -4.90 -10.33 -21.10
CA ALA A 280 -5.10 -9.66 -19.81
C ALA A 280 -6.45 -9.98 -19.14
N ARG A 281 -7.54 -10.12 -19.91
CA ARG A 281 -8.88 -10.48 -19.39
C ARG A 281 -8.92 -11.79 -18.61
N PRO A 282 -8.26 -12.90 -19.03
CA PRO A 282 -8.24 -14.12 -18.22
C PRO A 282 -7.66 -13.89 -16.83
N ILE A 283 -6.57 -13.13 -16.72
CA ILE A 283 -5.92 -12.81 -15.45
C ILE A 283 -6.83 -11.95 -14.56
N TRP A 284 -7.49 -10.94 -15.17
CA TRP A 284 -8.49 -10.14 -14.47
C TRP A 284 -9.68 -10.98 -13.98
N SER A 285 -10.18 -11.90 -14.82
CA SER A 285 -11.29 -12.80 -14.47
C SER A 285 -10.90 -13.74 -13.33
N GLU A 286 -9.71 -14.33 -13.41
CA GLU A 286 -9.15 -15.18 -12.35
C GLU A 286 -8.97 -14.40 -11.04
N MET A 287 -8.57 -13.13 -11.09
CA MET A 287 -8.49 -12.28 -9.89
C MET A 287 -9.87 -12.08 -9.24
N LYS A 288 -10.91 -11.82 -10.04
CA LYS A 288 -12.30 -11.68 -9.54
C LYS A 288 -12.80 -12.98 -8.91
N GLU A 289 -12.57 -14.10 -9.59
CA GLU A 289 -12.95 -15.42 -9.10
C GLU A 289 -12.21 -15.76 -7.80
N ASN A 290 -10.92 -15.48 -7.70
CA ASN A 290 -10.17 -15.70 -6.47
C ASN A 290 -10.63 -14.81 -5.31
N ALA A 291 -11.07 -13.58 -5.59
CA ALA A 291 -11.66 -12.71 -4.56
C ALA A 291 -12.97 -13.32 -4.01
N GLU A 292 -13.79 -13.93 -4.87
CA GLU A 292 -14.99 -14.67 -4.45
C GLU A 292 -14.63 -15.92 -3.64
N LEU A 293 -13.74 -16.76 -4.18
CA LEU A 293 -13.30 -18.02 -3.57
C LEU A 293 -12.62 -17.81 -2.22
N ALA A 294 -12.00 -16.65 -1.98
CA ALA A 294 -11.40 -16.31 -0.69
C ALA A 294 -12.41 -16.38 0.49
N PHE A 295 -13.70 -16.21 0.21
CA PHE A 295 -14.78 -16.30 1.21
C PHE A 295 -15.53 -17.64 1.20
N GLY A 296 -15.03 -18.64 0.48
CA GLY A 296 -15.51 -20.01 0.60
C GLY A 296 -15.15 -20.64 1.95
N SER A 297 -15.91 -21.63 2.39
CA SER A 297 -15.72 -22.30 3.69
C SER A 297 -14.26 -22.72 3.94
N GLY A 298 -13.69 -22.28 5.07
CA GLY A 298 -12.32 -22.59 5.48
C GLY A 298 -11.21 -21.85 4.72
N ARG A 299 -11.54 -20.89 3.85
CA ARG A 299 -10.58 -20.04 3.15
C ARG A 299 -10.23 -18.79 3.96
N GLY A 300 -9.22 -18.04 3.54
CA GLY A 300 -8.65 -16.93 4.31
C GLY A 300 -9.66 -15.82 4.62
N GLY A 301 -10.55 -15.48 3.69
CA GLY A 301 -11.65 -14.54 3.92
C GLY A 301 -12.69 -15.06 4.90
N ASP A 302 -13.05 -16.35 4.81
CA ASP A 302 -13.98 -17.00 5.75
C ASP A 302 -13.42 -17.07 7.19
N LEU A 303 -12.13 -17.38 7.31
CA LEU A 303 -11.41 -17.34 8.59
C LEU A 303 -11.28 -15.91 9.13
N LEU A 304 -11.08 -14.92 8.26
CA LEU A 304 -11.06 -13.50 8.60
C LEU A 304 -12.40 -13.06 9.19
N ILE A 305 -13.53 -13.42 8.55
CA ILE A 305 -14.87 -13.14 9.11
C ILE A 305 -15.06 -13.85 10.47
N THR A 306 -14.60 -15.10 10.60
CA THR A 306 -14.68 -15.83 11.87
C THR A 306 -13.94 -15.11 13.00
N ALA A 307 -12.78 -14.54 12.71
CA ALA A 307 -12.03 -13.77 13.69
C ALA A 307 -12.70 -12.43 14.02
N LEU A 308 -13.24 -11.74 13.01
CA LEU A 308 -14.04 -10.51 13.21
C LEU A 308 -15.28 -10.77 14.07
N GLN A 309 -15.98 -11.89 13.89
CA GLN A 309 -17.11 -12.28 14.74
C GLN A 309 -16.72 -12.42 16.21
N ARG A 310 -15.55 -13.03 16.48
CA ARG A 310 -15.04 -13.17 17.86
C ARG A 310 -14.69 -11.83 18.48
N LEU A 311 -14.06 -10.95 17.72
CA LEU A 311 -13.74 -9.59 18.18
C LEU A 311 -15.02 -8.79 18.45
N ALA A 312 -15.97 -8.81 17.52
CA ALA A 312 -17.27 -8.16 17.68
C ALA A 312 -18.04 -8.73 18.89
N GLY A 313 -18.03 -10.05 19.10
CA GLY A 313 -18.66 -10.68 20.26
C GLY A 313 -18.01 -10.30 21.60
N THR A 314 -16.73 -9.91 21.60
CA THR A 314 -16.01 -9.47 22.81
C THR A 314 -16.39 -8.04 23.20
N TRP A 315 -16.61 -7.17 22.22
CA TRP A 315 -16.84 -5.73 22.43
C TRP A 315 -18.29 -5.29 22.24
N GLY A 316 -19.17 -6.16 21.73
CA GLY A 316 -20.60 -5.89 21.58
C GLY A 316 -20.88 -4.62 20.80
N ASP A 317 -21.75 -3.77 21.36
CA ASP A 317 -22.19 -2.52 20.72
C ASP A 317 -21.08 -1.46 20.60
N ASP A 318 -19.99 -1.59 21.38
CA ASP A 318 -18.83 -0.70 21.27
C ASP A 318 -18.00 -0.98 20.02
N PHE A 319 -18.16 -2.13 19.36
CA PHE A 319 -17.39 -2.50 18.18
C PHE A 319 -17.90 -1.83 16.90
N GLU A 320 -17.01 -1.17 16.18
CA GLU A 320 -17.30 -0.53 14.90
C GLU A 320 -16.33 -1.05 13.83
N LEU A 321 -16.88 -1.60 12.75
CA LEU A 321 -16.11 -2.03 11.58
C LEU A 321 -16.25 -0.98 10.47
N HIS A 322 -15.12 -0.53 9.94
CA HIS A 322 -15.06 0.40 8.81
C HIS A 322 -14.30 -0.24 7.67
N LEU A 323 -14.80 -0.09 6.44
CA LEU A 323 -14.21 -0.70 5.25
C LEU A 323 -13.67 0.39 4.33
N VAL A 324 -12.41 0.23 3.89
CA VAL A 324 -11.76 1.13 2.93
C VAL A 324 -11.19 0.29 1.80
N GLY A 325 -11.63 0.54 0.57
CA GLY A 325 -11.22 -0.23 -0.61
C GLY A 325 -10.68 0.67 -1.70
N HIS A 326 -9.45 0.44 -2.14
CA HIS A 326 -8.89 1.12 -3.32
C HIS A 326 -8.92 0.19 -4.53
N SER A 327 -9.30 0.72 -5.70
CA SER A 327 -9.26 0.00 -6.97
C SER A 327 -9.96 -1.35 -6.90
N ALA A 328 -9.27 -2.45 -7.21
CA ALA A 328 -9.81 -3.81 -7.14
C ALA A 328 -10.20 -4.20 -5.71
N GLY A 329 -9.69 -3.50 -4.67
CA GLY A 329 -10.05 -3.73 -3.27
C GLY A 329 -11.56 -3.60 -3.04
N ALA A 330 -12.25 -2.83 -3.89
CA ALA A 330 -13.71 -2.80 -3.94
C ALA A 330 -14.32 -4.21 -4.17
N ILE A 331 -13.75 -5.00 -5.08
CA ILE A 331 -14.23 -6.36 -5.40
C ILE A 331 -14.08 -7.27 -4.18
N MET A 332 -12.91 -7.26 -3.54
CA MET A 332 -12.65 -8.00 -2.30
C MET A 332 -13.63 -7.61 -1.18
N LEU A 333 -13.87 -6.31 -0.99
CA LEU A 333 -14.82 -5.81 0.01
C LEU A 333 -16.28 -6.12 -0.33
N GLY A 334 -16.66 -6.21 -1.60
CA GLY A 334 -18.00 -6.61 -2.00
C GLY A 334 -18.31 -8.06 -1.59
N HIS A 335 -17.39 -8.97 -1.86
CA HIS A 335 -17.51 -10.35 -1.38
C HIS A 335 -17.46 -10.43 0.15
N MET A 336 -16.57 -9.66 0.79
CA MET A 336 -16.50 -9.57 2.25
C MET A 336 -17.82 -9.12 2.86
N LEU A 337 -18.47 -8.10 2.29
CA LEU A 337 -19.72 -7.56 2.81
C LEU A 337 -20.85 -8.59 2.70
N SER A 338 -20.94 -9.31 1.58
CA SER A 338 -21.90 -10.41 1.44
C SER A 338 -21.64 -11.55 2.44
N ALA A 339 -20.37 -11.89 2.70
CA ALA A 339 -19.99 -12.91 3.69
C ALA A 339 -20.30 -12.45 5.12
N LEU A 340 -20.00 -11.19 5.47
CA LEU A 340 -20.38 -10.57 6.75
C LEU A 340 -21.89 -10.63 6.96
N ALA A 341 -22.66 -10.28 5.93
CA ALA A 341 -24.11 -10.28 5.99
C ALA A 341 -24.71 -11.67 6.17
N ALA A 342 -24.19 -12.66 5.45
CA ALA A 342 -24.59 -14.07 5.61
C ALA A 342 -24.33 -14.59 7.04
N ARG A 343 -23.39 -13.97 7.76
CA ARG A 343 -23.04 -14.26 9.15
C ARG A 343 -23.67 -13.31 10.18
N GLY A 344 -24.63 -12.48 9.77
CA GLY A 344 -25.36 -11.57 10.65
C GLY A 344 -24.57 -10.35 11.14
N MET A 345 -23.43 -10.04 10.53
CA MET A 345 -22.54 -8.94 10.95
C MET A 345 -22.78 -7.60 10.24
N SER A 346 -23.82 -7.50 9.40
CA SER A 346 -24.10 -6.26 8.65
C SER A 346 -24.21 -5.03 9.56
N GLY A 347 -24.73 -5.19 10.77
CA GLY A 347 -24.90 -4.08 11.74
C GLY A 347 -23.60 -3.55 12.34
N CYS A 348 -22.50 -4.32 12.28
CA CYS A 348 -21.19 -3.88 12.76
C CYS A 348 -20.50 -2.92 11.78
N VAL A 349 -20.86 -2.97 10.49
CA VAL A 349 -20.22 -2.13 9.47
C VAL A 349 -20.82 -0.73 9.49
N ARG A 350 -20.04 0.27 9.93
CA ARG A 350 -20.51 1.65 10.13
C ARG A 350 -20.29 2.53 8.91
N THR A 351 -19.14 2.44 8.24
CA THR A 351 -18.85 3.20 7.03
C THR A 351 -18.13 2.36 5.98
N MET A 352 -18.31 2.74 4.71
CA MET A 352 -17.53 2.18 3.61
C MET A 352 -16.98 3.31 2.74
N HIS A 353 -15.69 3.26 2.45
CA HIS A 353 -14.98 4.21 1.61
C HIS A 353 -14.40 3.47 0.41
N LEU A 354 -14.75 3.89 -0.81
CA LEU A 354 -14.20 3.30 -2.02
C LEU A 354 -13.44 4.37 -2.82
N PHE A 355 -12.17 4.09 -3.11
CA PHE A 355 -11.29 4.94 -3.89
C PHE A 355 -11.08 4.33 -5.27
N ALA A 356 -11.45 5.04 -6.34
CA ALA A 356 -11.42 4.58 -7.73
C ALA A 356 -11.87 3.12 -7.89
N PRO A 357 -13.06 2.71 -7.41
CA PRO A 357 -13.47 1.31 -7.34
C PRO A 357 -13.46 0.66 -8.73
N ALA A 358 -12.61 -0.35 -8.91
CA ALA A 358 -12.43 -1.07 -10.17
C ALA A 358 -13.42 -2.24 -10.34
N CYS A 359 -14.62 -2.14 -9.76
CA CYS A 359 -15.67 -3.14 -9.92
C CYS A 359 -16.73 -2.66 -10.91
N SER A 360 -17.39 -3.58 -11.61
CA SER A 360 -18.51 -3.22 -12.48
C SER A 360 -19.69 -2.69 -11.67
N VAL A 361 -20.52 -1.84 -12.29
CA VAL A 361 -21.78 -1.38 -11.67
C VAL A 361 -22.70 -2.56 -11.37
N GLN A 362 -22.67 -3.61 -12.20
CA GLN A 362 -23.40 -4.86 -11.93
C GLN A 362 -22.93 -5.52 -10.62
N PHE A 363 -21.61 -5.60 -10.42
CA PHE A 363 -21.04 -6.11 -9.17
C PHE A 363 -21.48 -5.25 -7.97
N ALA A 364 -21.42 -3.92 -8.09
CA ALA A 364 -21.86 -2.99 -7.05
C ALA A 364 -23.34 -3.16 -6.69
N ASN A 365 -24.21 -3.36 -7.68
CA ASN A 365 -25.63 -3.67 -7.46
C ASN A 365 -25.84 -5.02 -6.77
N ARG A 366 -24.96 -6.00 -7.00
CA ARG A 366 -25.08 -7.31 -6.35
C ARG A 366 -24.61 -7.27 -4.90
N HIS A 367 -23.54 -6.55 -4.62
CA HIS A 367 -22.83 -6.66 -3.34
C HIS A 367 -23.00 -5.48 -2.39
N TYR A 368 -23.32 -4.26 -2.87
CA TYR A 368 -23.45 -3.08 -2.01
C TYR A 368 -24.88 -2.60 -1.82
N THR A 369 -25.66 -2.51 -2.90
CA THR A 369 -27.02 -1.96 -2.82
C THR A 369 -28.01 -2.75 -1.94
N PRO A 370 -27.84 -4.07 -1.69
CA PRO A 370 -28.66 -4.78 -0.70
C PRO A 370 -28.51 -4.24 0.73
N HIS A 371 -27.41 -3.52 1.01
CA HIS A 371 -27.12 -2.96 2.33
C HIS A 371 -27.55 -1.50 2.41
N ALA A 372 -28.87 -1.25 2.36
CA ALA A 372 -29.44 0.10 2.26
C ALA A 372 -28.97 1.07 3.36
N ALA A 373 -28.82 0.59 4.61
CA ALA A 373 -28.27 1.39 5.71
C ALA A 373 -26.79 1.77 5.47
N LEU A 374 -25.96 0.81 5.06
CA LEU A 374 -24.55 1.07 4.75
C LEU A 374 -24.39 1.97 3.53
N MET A 375 -25.28 1.89 2.54
CA MET A 375 -25.29 2.81 1.40
C MET A 375 -25.46 4.28 1.84
N GLN A 376 -26.17 4.53 2.95
CA GLN A 376 -26.25 5.87 3.56
C GLN A 376 -24.96 6.32 4.25
N HIS A 377 -23.95 5.44 4.35
CA HIS A 377 -22.61 5.71 4.86
C HIS A 377 -21.50 5.24 3.89
N LEU A 378 -21.85 5.11 2.61
CA LEU A 378 -20.90 4.89 1.51
C LEU A 378 -20.32 6.23 1.06
N TYR A 379 -19.00 6.29 0.91
CA TYR A 379 -18.26 7.43 0.41
C TYR A 379 -17.41 7.02 -0.78
N LEU A 380 -17.45 7.81 -1.85
CA LEU A 380 -16.71 7.55 -3.08
C LEU A 380 -15.68 8.65 -3.32
N HIS A 381 -14.47 8.25 -3.68
CA HIS A 381 -13.44 9.13 -4.21
C HIS A 381 -13.05 8.62 -5.60
N ILE A 382 -13.30 9.41 -6.63
CA ILE A 382 -13.08 9.03 -8.02
C ILE A 382 -12.33 10.15 -8.75
N LEU A 383 -11.70 9.84 -9.87
CA LEU A 383 -11.13 10.86 -10.75
C LEU A 383 -12.22 11.42 -11.67
N SER A 384 -12.02 12.65 -12.15
CA SER A 384 -12.83 13.18 -13.25
C SER A 384 -12.54 12.44 -14.54
N ASP A 385 -13.49 12.43 -15.46
CA ASP A 385 -13.31 11.86 -16.81
C ASP A 385 -12.08 12.45 -17.52
N ARG A 386 -11.82 13.75 -17.31
CA ARG A 386 -10.65 14.44 -17.85
C ARG A 386 -9.34 13.85 -17.32
N VAL A 387 -9.23 13.67 -16.01
CA VAL A 387 -8.02 13.11 -15.38
C VAL A 387 -7.85 11.64 -15.75
N GLU A 388 -8.92 10.84 -15.74
CA GLU A 388 -8.89 9.43 -16.15
C GLU A 388 -8.40 9.25 -17.59
N ARG A 389 -8.77 10.15 -18.51
CA ARG A 389 -8.35 10.09 -19.92
C ARG A 389 -6.93 10.60 -20.15
N ASN A 390 -6.39 11.39 -19.22
CA ASN A 390 -5.02 11.89 -19.27
C ASN A 390 -4.03 11.00 -18.49
N ASP A 391 -4.52 10.03 -17.73
CA ASP A 391 -3.71 9.01 -17.05
C ASP A 391 -3.17 7.98 -18.04
N THR A 392 -2.18 7.18 -17.62
CA THR A 392 -1.62 6.10 -18.45
C THR A 392 -1.34 4.83 -17.64
N VAL A 393 -1.54 3.67 -18.25
CA VAL A 393 -1.08 2.39 -17.70
C VAL A 393 0.21 1.98 -18.40
N ALA A 394 1.29 1.88 -17.62
CA ALA A 394 2.63 1.51 -18.06
C ALA A 394 3.18 2.37 -19.21
N THR A 395 2.69 3.61 -19.41
CA THR A 395 2.94 4.50 -20.56
C THR A 395 2.41 4.01 -21.92
N ILE A 396 1.80 2.83 -21.95
CA ILE A 396 1.39 2.13 -23.18
C ILE A 396 -0.09 2.40 -23.46
N TYR A 397 -0.95 2.17 -22.47
CA TYR A 397 -2.37 2.48 -22.58
C TYR A 397 -2.57 3.92 -22.10
N ARG A 398 -3.05 4.80 -22.99
CA ARG A 398 -3.07 6.26 -22.76
C ARG A 398 -4.36 6.75 -22.10
N LYS A 399 -4.92 5.91 -21.23
CA LYS A 399 -5.99 6.23 -20.30
C LYS A 399 -5.70 5.49 -19.00
N SER A 400 -6.51 5.76 -17.99
CA SER A 400 -6.41 5.09 -16.71
C SER A 400 -6.66 3.58 -16.76
N LEU A 401 -6.30 2.93 -15.67
CA LEU A 401 -6.62 1.54 -15.44
C LEU A 401 -8.14 1.27 -15.50
N LEU A 402 -8.99 2.17 -15.00
CA LEU A 402 -10.44 1.94 -15.01
C LEU A 402 -10.98 1.90 -16.44
N TYR A 403 -10.44 2.72 -17.35
CA TYR A 403 -10.75 2.60 -18.77
C TYR A 403 -10.27 1.30 -19.38
N LEU A 404 -9.08 0.83 -19.00
CA LEU A 404 -8.57 -0.46 -19.48
C LEU A 404 -9.49 -1.60 -19.03
N VAL A 405 -9.92 -1.59 -17.76
CA VAL A 405 -10.85 -2.57 -17.21
C VAL A 405 -12.17 -2.52 -17.97
N SER A 406 -12.77 -1.33 -18.08
CA SER A 406 -14.01 -1.07 -18.83
C SER A 406 -13.94 -1.57 -20.26
N ASN A 407 -12.89 -1.20 -21.00
CA ASN A 407 -12.84 -1.37 -22.44
C ASN A 407 -12.30 -2.72 -22.88
N ALA A 408 -11.57 -3.45 -22.02
CA ALA A 408 -10.87 -4.65 -22.46
C ALA A 408 -10.85 -5.83 -21.48
N LEU A 409 -10.93 -5.60 -20.17
CA LEU A 409 -10.77 -6.68 -19.18
C LEU A 409 -12.09 -7.28 -18.72
N GLU A 410 -13.19 -6.54 -18.85
CA GLU A 410 -14.54 -7.07 -18.62
C GLU A 410 -15.02 -7.98 -19.77
N MET A 411 -16.10 -8.72 -19.51
CA MET A 411 -16.68 -9.64 -20.51
C MET A 411 -17.17 -8.87 -21.73
N ASP A 412 -18.01 -7.88 -21.48
CA ASP A 412 -18.48 -6.93 -22.47
C ASP A 412 -17.46 -5.80 -22.58
N LEU A 413 -17.31 -5.27 -23.79
CA LEU A 413 -16.57 -4.02 -23.99
C LEU A 413 -17.29 -2.90 -23.24
N ARG A 414 -16.55 -1.78 -23.02
CA ARG A 414 -16.97 -0.56 -22.29
C ARG A 414 -18.03 -0.84 -21.23
N THR A 415 -17.72 -1.80 -20.36
CA THR A 415 -18.58 -2.18 -19.25
C THR A 415 -18.60 -1.02 -18.26
N PRO A 416 -19.76 -0.60 -17.75
CA PRO A 416 -19.81 0.45 -16.73
C PRO A 416 -19.05 0.02 -15.46
N ILE A 417 -17.97 0.75 -15.16
CA ILE A 417 -17.16 0.58 -13.94
C ILE A 417 -17.56 1.64 -12.91
N LEU A 418 -17.75 1.23 -11.66
CA LEU A 418 -18.25 2.09 -10.59
C LEU A 418 -17.35 3.32 -10.35
N GLY A 419 -16.03 3.17 -10.51
CA GLY A 419 -15.08 4.25 -10.28
C GLY A 419 -15.02 5.30 -11.39
N LEU A 420 -15.63 5.06 -12.57
CA LEU A 420 -15.66 6.05 -13.65
C LEU A 420 -16.75 7.08 -13.41
N GLU A 421 -16.42 8.38 -13.50
CA GLU A 421 -17.37 9.48 -13.36
C GLU A 421 -18.61 9.31 -14.27
N ASN A 422 -18.40 8.78 -15.48
CA ASN A 422 -19.45 8.52 -16.46
C ASN A 422 -20.53 7.55 -15.95
N ALA A 423 -20.25 6.68 -14.96
CA ALA A 423 -21.27 5.81 -14.37
C ALA A 423 -22.36 6.58 -13.62
N PHE A 424 -22.06 7.81 -13.19
CA PHE A 424 -22.97 8.69 -12.46
C PHE A 424 -23.69 9.70 -13.35
N ARG A 425 -23.28 9.82 -14.62
CA ARG A 425 -23.86 10.71 -15.64
C ARG A 425 -25.03 10.02 -16.36
N PRO A 426 -26.29 10.43 -16.14
CA PRO A 426 -27.46 9.75 -16.73
C PRO A 426 -27.53 9.85 -18.26
N ASP A 427 -26.87 10.85 -18.83
CA ASP A 427 -26.85 11.20 -20.25
C ASP A 427 -25.67 10.60 -21.02
N TYR A 428 -24.72 9.97 -20.33
CA TYR A 428 -23.57 9.35 -21.00
C TYR A 428 -23.98 8.07 -21.75
N LYS A 429 -23.73 8.06 -23.06
CA LYS A 429 -24.10 6.97 -23.99
C LYS A 429 -22.92 6.16 -24.51
N GLY A 430 -21.72 6.36 -23.96
CA GLY A 430 -20.50 5.73 -24.46
C GLY A 430 -20.33 4.25 -24.12
N TRP A 431 -21.24 3.66 -23.34
CA TRP A 431 -21.24 2.25 -22.97
C TRP A 431 -21.73 1.39 -24.15
N ASP A 432 -21.01 0.35 -24.52
CA ASP A 432 -21.41 -0.67 -25.50
C ASP A 432 -21.92 -1.92 -24.77
N GLY A 433 -22.97 -1.70 -23.99
CA GLY A 433 -23.64 -2.79 -23.30
C GLY A 433 -24.55 -3.62 -24.22
N THR A 434 -24.69 -4.89 -23.84
CA THR A 434 -25.92 -5.66 -24.09
C THR A 434 -27.15 -4.90 -23.53
N SER A 435 -28.37 -5.33 -23.87
CA SER A 435 -29.62 -4.69 -23.42
C SER A 435 -29.74 -4.48 -21.89
N SER A 436 -28.94 -5.18 -21.08
CA SER A 436 -28.92 -5.13 -19.61
C SER A 436 -28.09 -4.00 -18.99
N ALA A 437 -27.17 -3.36 -19.73
CA ALA A 437 -26.29 -2.32 -19.15
C ALA A 437 -27.06 -1.06 -18.72
N GLY A 438 -28.06 -0.66 -19.52
CA GLY A 438 -28.92 0.47 -19.20
C GLY A 438 -29.76 0.23 -17.95
N GLU A 439 -30.27 -0.99 -17.76
CA GLU A 439 -31.01 -1.37 -16.55
C GLU A 439 -30.11 -1.40 -15.32
N THR A 440 -28.91 -1.96 -15.46
CA THR A 440 -27.89 -2.02 -14.40
C THR A 440 -27.51 -0.62 -13.92
N LEU A 441 -27.27 0.31 -14.84
CA LEU A 441 -26.96 1.70 -14.51
C LEU A 441 -28.13 2.40 -13.82
N ARG A 442 -29.37 2.23 -14.33
CA ARG A 442 -30.56 2.81 -13.71
C ARG A 442 -30.76 2.32 -12.27
N ALA A 443 -30.60 1.02 -12.03
CA ALA A 443 -30.70 0.43 -10.71
C ALA A 443 -29.68 1.03 -9.72
N TRP A 444 -28.41 1.14 -10.14
CA TRP A 444 -27.38 1.76 -9.32
C TRP A 444 -27.66 3.23 -9.06
N GLN A 445 -27.99 4.00 -10.10
CA GLN A 445 -28.27 5.43 -9.97
C GLN A 445 -29.48 5.71 -9.08
N GLN A 446 -30.50 4.84 -9.10
CA GLN A 446 -31.63 4.90 -8.19
C GLN A 446 -31.19 4.62 -6.75
N ALA A 447 -30.45 3.53 -6.51
CA ALA A 447 -29.95 3.20 -5.17
C ALA A 447 -29.04 4.32 -4.61
N ALA A 448 -28.12 4.83 -5.41
CA ALA A 448 -27.24 5.93 -5.07
C ALA A 448 -28.01 7.23 -4.76
N ARG A 449 -29.09 7.52 -5.50
CA ARG A 449 -29.97 8.66 -5.24
C ARG A 449 -30.71 8.49 -3.91
N SER A 450 -31.34 7.34 -3.68
CA SER A 450 -32.06 7.03 -2.44
C SER A 450 -31.15 7.08 -1.21
N ALA A 451 -29.89 6.65 -1.35
CA ALA A 451 -28.88 6.70 -0.30
C ALA A 451 -28.28 8.10 -0.08
N GLY A 452 -28.59 9.07 -0.93
CA GLY A 452 -28.05 10.42 -0.85
C GLY A 452 -26.57 10.55 -1.27
N LEU A 453 -26.06 9.64 -2.11
CA LEU A 453 -24.65 9.62 -2.54
C LEU A 453 -24.24 10.84 -3.38
N ARG A 454 -25.23 11.57 -3.93
CA ARG A 454 -25.06 12.85 -4.62
C ARG A 454 -24.97 14.06 -3.69
N LYS A 455 -25.20 13.90 -2.38
CA LYS A 455 -25.04 15.00 -1.42
C LYS A 455 -23.56 15.40 -1.33
N ALA A 456 -23.30 16.68 -1.04
CA ALA A 456 -21.94 17.17 -0.86
C ALA A 456 -21.16 16.34 0.18
N GLY A 457 -19.90 16.02 -0.13
CA GLY A 457 -19.02 15.22 0.73
C GLY A 457 -19.20 13.70 0.63
N ARG A 458 -20.20 13.20 -0.12
CA ARG A 458 -20.44 11.75 -0.30
C ARG A 458 -19.74 11.14 -1.51
N THR A 459 -19.66 11.89 -2.60
CA THR A 459 -18.85 11.55 -3.77
C THR A 459 -17.90 12.70 -4.02
N THR A 460 -16.60 12.44 -3.99
CA THR A 460 -15.55 13.41 -4.29
C THR A 460 -14.99 13.07 -5.66
N VAL A 461 -15.06 14.02 -6.59
CA VAL A 461 -14.45 13.91 -7.92
C VAL A 461 -13.16 14.72 -7.90
N LEU A 462 -12.03 14.06 -8.02
CA LEU A 462 -10.72 14.68 -8.13
C LEU A 462 -10.50 15.11 -9.59
N ASP A 463 -10.53 16.41 -9.81
CA ASP A 463 -10.29 17.05 -11.12
C ASP A 463 -9.01 17.90 -11.11
N GLN A 464 -8.13 17.74 -10.14
CA GLN A 464 -6.82 18.40 -10.12
C GLN A 464 -5.78 17.52 -10.80
N ASP A 465 -4.74 18.12 -11.39
CA ASP A 465 -3.67 17.39 -12.08
C ASP A 465 -2.65 16.78 -11.12
N THR A 466 -2.67 17.18 -9.84
CA THR A 466 -1.77 16.68 -8.79
C THR A 466 -2.51 16.54 -7.47
N VAL A 467 -2.04 15.63 -6.60
CA VAL A 467 -2.51 15.49 -5.21
C VAL A 467 -1.39 15.78 -4.23
N LEU A 468 -1.73 16.28 -3.04
CA LEU A 468 -0.78 16.55 -1.97
C LEU A 468 -0.51 15.26 -1.18
N THR A 469 0.74 14.84 -1.11
CA THR A 469 1.18 13.59 -0.48
C THR A 469 1.94 13.79 0.82
N ALA A 470 2.62 14.94 0.99
CA ALA A 470 3.19 15.33 2.28
C ALA A 470 3.16 16.84 2.46
N LEU A 471 2.89 17.29 3.67
CA LEU A 471 2.99 18.70 4.05
C LEU A 471 4.46 19.16 4.06
N PRO A 472 4.75 20.43 3.72
CA PRO A 472 3.76 21.45 3.34
C PRO A 472 3.29 21.38 1.87
N ASP A 473 4.11 20.91 0.93
CA ASP A 473 3.85 21.08 -0.51
C ASP A 473 4.34 19.93 -1.42
N ARG A 474 4.48 18.70 -0.90
CA ARG A 474 4.90 17.57 -1.74
C ARG A 474 3.72 17.03 -2.52
N HIS A 475 3.82 17.07 -3.84
CA HIS A 475 2.77 16.63 -4.75
C HIS A 475 3.22 15.48 -5.66
N ILE A 476 2.27 14.64 -6.07
CA ILE A 476 2.42 13.68 -7.17
C ILE A 476 1.33 13.94 -8.22
N GLY A 477 1.54 13.47 -9.45
CA GLY A 477 0.52 13.53 -10.50
C GLY A 477 -0.76 12.77 -10.07
N ALA A 478 -1.92 13.35 -10.37
CA ALA A 478 -3.19 12.69 -10.16
C ALA A 478 -3.32 11.54 -11.16
N ALA A 479 -3.51 10.33 -10.64
CA ALA A 479 -3.57 9.10 -11.40
C ALA A 479 -4.40 8.07 -10.63
N HIS A 480 -4.79 6.97 -11.27
CA HIS A 480 -5.60 5.93 -10.64
C HIS A 480 -5.02 5.42 -9.29
N GLY A 481 -3.69 5.38 -9.17
CA GLY A 481 -2.98 4.94 -7.97
C GLY A 481 -2.83 5.98 -6.86
N CYS A 482 -3.15 7.26 -7.08
CA CYS A 482 -2.73 8.33 -6.17
C CYS A 482 -3.54 8.42 -4.87
N PHE A 483 -4.71 7.78 -4.78
CA PHE A 483 -5.63 7.91 -3.63
C PHE A 483 -5.04 7.40 -2.32
N ASP A 484 -4.18 6.39 -2.35
CA ASP A 484 -3.50 5.89 -1.15
C ASP A 484 -2.48 6.90 -0.59
N ASN A 485 -2.06 7.86 -1.43
CA ASN A 485 -1.07 8.88 -1.10
C ASN A 485 -1.68 10.27 -0.91
N ASP A 486 -2.96 10.46 -1.26
CA ASP A 486 -3.62 11.75 -1.15
C ASP A 486 -4.03 12.05 0.30
N ILE A 487 -3.40 13.08 0.88
CA ILE A 487 -3.69 13.56 2.22
C ILE A 487 -5.16 13.90 2.38
N ASP A 488 -5.78 14.55 1.39
CA ASP A 488 -7.18 14.98 1.51
C ASP A 488 -8.13 13.77 1.54
N THR A 489 -7.88 12.77 0.71
CA THR A 489 -8.64 11.51 0.69
C THR A 489 -8.56 10.77 2.03
N LEU A 490 -7.36 10.57 2.59
CA LEU A 490 -7.24 9.89 3.89
C LEU A 490 -7.82 10.73 5.03
N ARG A 491 -7.58 12.05 5.03
CA ARG A 491 -8.13 12.99 6.01
C ARG A 491 -9.65 12.92 6.06
N ARG A 492 -10.32 12.99 4.90
CA ARG A 492 -11.79 12.89 4.81
C ARG A 492 -12.30 11.52 5.28
N THR A 493 -11.61 10.46 4.89
CA THR A 493 -11.93 9.09 5.33
C THR A 493 -11.92 8.99 6.85
N LEU A 494 -10.86 9.47 7.50
CA LEU A 494 -10.77 9.47 8.96
C LEU A 494 -11.85 10.36 9.61
N VAL A 495 -12.11 11.57 9.08
CA VAL A 495 -13.17 12.47 9.58
C VAL A 495 -14.54 11.79 9.55
N HIS A 496 -14.86 11.07 8.48
CA HIS A 496 -16.12 10.33 8.37
C HIS A 496 -16.19 9.12 9.30
N ILE A 497 -15.07 8.43 9.54
CA ILE A 497 -14.97 7.29 10.46
C ILE A 497 -15.17 7.75 11.91
N ILE A 498 -14.49 8.82 12.33
CA ILE A 498 -14.55 9.30 13.72
C ILE A 498 -15.76 10.22 13.99
N GLY A 499 -16.37 10.78 12.94
CA GLY A 499 -17.51 11.69 13.05
C GLY A 499 -17.16 13.12 13.50
N GLY A 500 -15.92 13.57 13.31
CA GLY A 500 -15.44 14.86 13.86
C GLY A 500 -14.05 15.29 13.37
N ALA A 501 -13.50 16.31 14.01
CA ALA A 501 -12.15 16.81 13.74
C ALA A 501 -11.09 15.79 14.16
N LEU A 502 -10.03 15.65 13.37
CA LEU A 502 -8.94 14.70 13.61
C LEU A 502 -8.11 15.12 14.83
N PRO A 503 -7.96 14.26 15.87
CA PRO A 503 -6.97 14.48 16.92
C PRO A 503 -5.54 14.62 16.41
N ASN A 504 -5.19 13.87 15.36
CA ASN A 504 -3.88 13.90 14.73
C ASN A 504 -4.01 14.15 13.22
N PRO A 505 -3.37 15.19 12.66
CA PRO A 505 -3.47 15.49 11.24
C PRO A 505 -2.77 14.42 10.40
N VAL A 506 -3.29 14.20 9.19
CA VAL A 506 -2.60 13.43 8.16
C VAL A 506 -1.56 14.35 7.52
N ASP A 507 -0.28 14.06 7.69
CA ASP A 507 0.81 14.96 7.30
C ASP A 507 1.76 14.39 6.22
N ASP A 508 1.85 13.07 6.08
CA ASP A 508 2.80 12.42 5.18
C ASP A 508 2.31 11.02 4.81
N LEU A 509 2.15 10.80 3.50
CA LEU A 509 1.72 9.56 2.87
C LEU A 509 2.64 9.18 1.69
N ARG A 510 3.90 9.61 1.69
CA ARG A 510 4.86 9.33 0.60
C ARG A 510 5.34 7.87 0.53
N GLY A 511 4.58 6.91 1.06
CA GLY A 511 4.91 5.49 1.02
C GLY A 511 4.79 4.91 -0.39
N PHE A 512 5.73 5.23 -1.27
CA PHE A 512 5.91 4.65 -2.59
C PHE A 512 7.37 4.25 -2.80
#